data_AF-A0A2N3DNW2-F1
#
_entry.id   AF-A0A2N3DNW2-F1
#
_cell.length_a   1.000
_cell.length_b   1.000
_cell.length_c   1.000
_cell.angle_alpha   90.00
_cell.angle_beta   90.00
_cell.angle_gamma   90.00
#
_symmetry.space_group_name_H-M   'P 1'
#
loop_
_entity.id
_entity.type
_entity.pdbx_description
1 polymer ?
#
loop_
_entity_poly.entity_id
_entity_poly.type
_entity_poly.pdbx_seq_one_letter_code
_entity_poly.pdbx_strand_id
1 'polypeptide(L)'
;MKYPLMVAMIALVGCTSPTTAPSEEPARAANPASVHCVDQGGKLEMRKGPDGETGYCHLPDGSVVEEWELYRSQTKDGDAQ
;
A
#
# COMPACT_ATOMS: atom_id res chain seq x y z
N MET A 1 -11.15 -47.49 51.50
CA MET A 1 -10.04 -47.71 50.54
C MET A 1 -10.42 -47.03 49.25
N LYS A 2 -9.47 -46.25 48.70
CA LYS A 2 -9.30 -45.92 47.28
C LYS A 2 -10.51 -45.33 46.54
N TYR A 3 -10.63 -44.00 46.56
CA TYR A 3 -11.31 -43.24 45.50
C TYR A 3 -10.53 -43.41 44.19
N PRO A 4 -11.17 -43.72 43.05
CA PRO A 4 -10.63 -43.32 41.76
C PRO A 4 -11.53 -42.28 41.11
N LEU A 5 -10.87 -41.19 40.72
CA LEU A 5 -11.07 -40.53 39.43
C LEU A 5 -12.46 -39.89 39.21
N MET A 6 -12.64 -38.61 39.57
CA MET A 6 -12.52 -37.48 38.63
C MET A 6 -13.03 -37.79 37.21
N VAL A 7 -14.24 -37.32 36.87
CA VAL A 7 -14.51 -36.60 35.60
C VAL A 7 -15.61 -35.58 35.86
N ALA A 8 -15.22 -34.33 36.08
CA ALA A 8 -16.12 -33.19 35.99
C ALA A 8 -16.26 -32.81 34.50
N MET A 9 -17.41 -33.06 33.88
CA MET A 9 -17.74 -32.50 32.57
C MET A 9 -18.47 -31.17 32.76
N ILE A 10 -17.71 -30.09 32.65
CA ILE A 10 -18.23 -28.73 32.50
C ILE A 10 -18.60 -28.58 31.02
N ALA A 11 -19.91 -28.51 30.72
CA ALA A 11 -20.40 -28.17 29.40
C ALA A 11 -20.43 -26.63 29.24
N LEU A 12 -19.33 -26.06 28.74
CA LEU A 12 -19.30 -24.70 28.21
C LEU A 12 -19.43 -24.79 26.68
N VAL A 13 -20.67 -24.78 26.18
CA VAL A 13 -20.93 -24.55 24.75
C VAL A 13 -20.81 -23.06 24.51
N GLY A 14 -19.65 -22.64 23.99
CA GLY A 14 -19.40 -21.26 23.55
C GLY A 14 -20.10 -20.97 22.22
N CYS A 15 -20.72 -19.81 22.12
CA CYS A 15 -21.22 -19.27 20.85
C CYS A 15 -20.02 -18.93 19.95
N THR A 16 -19.75 -19.77 18.93
CA THR A 16 -18.89 -19.36 17.82
C THR A 16 -19.77 -18.64 16.80
N SER A 17 -19.83 -17.32 16.90
CA SER A 17 -20.24 -16.50 15.75
C SER A 17 -19.08 -16.55 14.76
N PRO A 18 -19.29 -16.92 13.48
CA PRO A 18 -18.28 -16.68 12.47
C PRO A 18 -18.17 -15.16 12.30
N THR A 19 -17.23 -14.56 13.03
CA THR A 19 -16.75 -13.22 12.72
C THR A 19 -16.03 -13.32 11.39
N THR A 20 -16.77 -13.10 10.31
CA THR A 20 -16.19 -12.65 9.04
C THR A 20 -15.65 -11.26 9.31
N ALA A 21 -14.45 -11.18 9.88
CA ALA A 21 -13.70 -9.94 9.90
C ALA A 21 -13.46 -9.56 8.43
N PRO A 22 -13.77 -8.33 8.00
CA PRO A 22 -13.32 -7.87 6.70
C PRO A 22 -11.79 -8.02 6.70
N SER A 23 -11.26 -8.69 5.69
CA SER A 23 -9.82 -8.74 5.45
C SER A 23 -9.35 -7.30 5.32
N GLU A 24 -8.72 -6.78 6.37
CA GLU A 24 -7.99 -5.51 6.32
C GLU A 24 -6.80 -5.72 5.39
N GLU A 25 -7.02 -5.59 4.08
CA GLU A 25 -5.94 -5.40 3.12
C GLU A 25 -5.16 -4.19 3.62
N PRO A 26 -3.84 -4.33 3.90
CA PRO A 26 -3.05 -3.21 4.37
C PRO A 26 -3.17 -2.10 3.34
N ALA A 27 -3.71 -0.96 3.76
CA ALA A 27 -3.83 0.22 2.92
C ALA A 27 -2.43 0.55 2.38
N ARG A 28 -2.21 0.35 1.07
CA ARG A 28 -0.94 0.71 0.45
C ARG A 28 -0.84 2.22 0.48
N ALA A 29 0.21 2.74 1.12
CA ALA A 29 0.53 4.15 1.03
C ALA A 29 0.64 4.56 -0.44
N ALA A 30 0.16 5.76 -0.77
CA ALA A 30 0.30 6.31 -2.11
C ALA A 30 1.79 6.46 -2.46
N ASN A 31 2.15 6.20 -3.71
CA ASN A 31 3.50 6.43 -4.19
C ASN A 31 3.78 7.95 -4.20
N PRO A 32 4.81 8.44 -3.47
CA PRO A 32 5.10 9.88 -3.39
C PRO A 32 5.44 10.50 -4.75
N ALA A 33 6.08 9.77 -5.66
CA ALA A 33 6.37 10.24 -7.00
C ALA A 33 5.08 10.43 -7.83
N SER A 34 4.14 9.49 -7.71
CA SER A 34 2.83 9.58 -8.34
C SER A 34 2.01 10.76 -7.80
N VAL A 35 2.03 10.98 -6.47
CA VAL A 35 1.38 12.14 -5.84
C VAL A 35 2.00 13.44 -6.36
N HIS A 36 3.33 13.52 -6.40
CA HIS A 36 4.04 14.69 -6.89
C HIS A 36 3.67 15.02 -8.35
N CYS A 37 3.55 14.01 -9.22
CA CYS A 37 3.09 14.21 -10.59
C CYS A 37 1.72 14.91 -10.65
N VAL A 38 0.76 14.45 -9.84
CA VAL A 38 -0.59 15.02 -9.78
C VAL A 38 -0.57 16.42 -9.16
N ASP A 39 0.27 16.67 -8.15
CA ASP A 39 0.44 17.98 -7.54
C ASP A 39 1.03 19.02 -8.51
N GLN A 40 1.87 18.59 -9.47
CA GLN A 40 2.35 19.43 -10.59
C GLN A 40 1.28 19.67 -11.67
N GLY A 41 0.05 19.18 -11.48
CA GLY A 41 -1.02 19.24 -12.47
C GLY A 41 -0.87 18.25 -13.61
N GLY A 42 0.05 17.29 -13.48
CA GLY A 42 0.31 16.26 -14.47
C GLY A 42 -0.69 15.10 -14.43
N LYS A 43 -0.59 14.23 -15.44
CA LYS A 43 -1.34 12.98 -15.52
C LYS A 43 -0.40 11.80 -15.47
N LEU A 44 -0.70 10.86 -14.59
CA LEU A 44 0.11 9.65 -14.41
C LEU A 44 -0.26 8.58 -15.44
N GLU A 45 0.76 8.01 -16.10
CA GLU A 45 0.65 6.86 -16.99
C GLU A 45 1.53 5.73 -16.46
N MET A 46 0.95 4.55 -16.24
CA MET A 46 1.70 3.35 -15.89
C MET A 46 2.04 2.54 -17.14
N ARG A 47 3.33 2.27 -17.35
CA ARG A 47 3.82 1.45 -18.46
C ARG A 47 4.38 0.14 -17.92
N LYS A 48 3.89 -0.97 -18.47
CA LYS A 48 4.42 -2.31 -18.19
C LYS A 48 5.64 -2.57 -19.06
N GLY A 49 6.73 -2.98 -18.44
CA GLY A 49 7.97 -3.39 -19.07
C GLY A 49 8.44 -4.75 -18.53
N PRO A 50 9.56 -5.27 -19.06
CA PRO A 50 10.15 -6.52 -18.60
C PRO A 50 10.56 -6.48 -17.11
N ASP A 51 10.89 -5.28 -16.59
CA ASP A 51 11.35 -5.08 -15.21
C ASP A 51 10.21 -4.70 -14.23
N GLY A 52 8.96 -4.72 -14.70
CA GLY A 52 7.78 -4.35 -13.89
C GLY A 52 7.03 -3.16 -14.48
N GLU A 53 6.39 -2.39 -13.60
CA GLU A 53 5.62 -1.20 -13.98
C GLU A 53 6.43 0.08 -13.70
N THR A 54 6.45 1.00 -14.65
CA THR A 54 7.12 2.30 -14.54
C THR A 54 6.12 3.43 -14.74
N GLY A 55 6.12 4.39 -13.82
CA GLY A 55 5.26 5.57 -13.90
C GLY A 55 5.89 6.69 -14.73
N TYR A 56 5.08 7.29 -15.60
CA TYR A 56 5.43 8.48 -16.37
C TYR A 56 4.42 9.59 -16.08
N CYS A 57 4.93 10.79 -15.85
CA CYS A 57 4.13 11.98 -15.65
C CYS A 57 4.03 12.79 -16.94
N HIS A 58 2.81 13.02 -17.41
CA HIS A 58 2.50 13.94 -18.51
C HIS A 58 2.20 15.31 -17.93
N LEU A 59 3.12 16.24 -18.06
CA LEU A 59 3.03 17.58 -17.48
C LEU A 59 2.19 18.54 -18.35
N PRO A 60 1.65 19.63 -17.79
CA PRO A 60 0.83 20.60 -18.53
C PRO A 60 1.55 21.31 -19.67
N ASP A 61 2.88 21.39 -19.63
CA ASP A 61 3.72 21.96 -20.69
C ASP A 61 3.91 20.99 -21.88
N GLY A 62 3.37 19.78 -21.79
CA GLY A 62 3.47 18.73 -22.80
C GLY A 62 4.69 17.83 -22.64
N SER A 63 5.55 18.06 -21.65
CA SER A 63 6.66 17.17 -21.36
C SER A 63 6.19 15.87 -20.71
N VAL A 64 6.94 14.80 -20.97
CA VAL A 64 6.71 13.48 -20.36
C VAL A 64 8.01 13.02 -19.72
N VAL A 65 7.97 12.85 -18.40
CA VAL A 65 9.13 12.50 -17.57
C VAL A 65 8.79 11.33 -16.68
N GLU A 66 9.76 10.47 -16.35
CA GLU A 66 9.55 9.37 -15.41
C GLU A 66 9.23 9.94 -14.01
N GLU A 67 8.29 9.33 -13.27
CA GLU A 67 7.75 9.93 -12.05
C GLU A 67 8.82 10.12 -10.95
N TRP A 68 9.78 9.19 -10.82
CA TRP A 68 10.84 9.29 -9.83
C TRP A 68 11.96 10.25 -10.26
N GLU A 69 12.20 10.39 -11.56
CA GLU A 69 13.06 11.44 -12.10
C GLU A 69 12.52 12.83 -11.75
N LEU A 70 11.22 13.06 -12.00
CA LEU A 70 10.53 14.31 -11.63
C LEU A 70 10.59 14.55 -10.11
N TYR A 71 10.25 13.55 -9.30
CA TYR A 71 10.29 13.67 -7.84
C TYR A 71 11.70 13.98 -7.31
N ARG A 72 12.76 13.49 -7.96
CA ARG A 72 14.16 13.77 -7.56
C ARG A 72 14.74 15.03 -8.20
N SER A 73 14.09 15.64 -9.20
CA SER A 73 14.53 16.92 -9.75
C SER A 73 14.17 18.07 -8.80
N GLN A 74 13.05 17.95 -8.06
CA GLN A 74 12.63 18.96 -7.08
C GLN A 74 13.71 19.29 -6.04
N THR A 75 14.57 18.32 -5.68
CA THR A 75 15.65 18.53 -4.71
C THR A 75 16.88 19.16 -5.35
N LYS A 76 17.11 18.95 -6.65
CA LYS A 76 18.27 19.51 -7.37
C LYS A 76 18.16 21.01 -7.62
N ASP A 77 16.94 21.55 -7.66
CA ASP A 77 16.73 22.99 -7.76
C ASP A 77 17.09 23.75 -6.46
N GLY A 78 17.39 23.02 -5.37
CA GLY A 78 17.91 23.55 -4.11
C GLY A 78 19.42 23.38 -3.88
N ASP A 79 20.12 22.62 -4.74
CA ASP A 79 21.53 22.24 -4.58
C ASP A 79 22.38 22.64 -5.80
N ALA A 80 22.14 23.83 -6.33
CA ALA A 80 23.18 24.56 -7.04
C ALA A 80 24.10 25.25 -6.01
N GLN A 81 24.94 24.47 -5.32
CA GLN A 81 26.16 24.96 -4.67
C GLN A 81 27.25 23.89 -4.57
#